data_AF-A0A3M2SFB5-F1
#
_entry.id   AF-A0A3M2SFB5-F1
#
_cell.length_a   1.000
_cell.length_b   1.000
_cell.length_c   1.000
_cell.angle_alpha   90.00
_cell.angle_beta   90.00
_cell.angle_gamma   90.00
#
_symmetry.space_group_name_H-M   'P 1'
#
loop_
_entity.id
_entity.type
_entity.pdbx_description
1 polymer ?
#
loop_
_entity_poly.entity_id
_entity_poly.type
_entity_poly.pdbx_seq_one_letter_code
_entity_poly.pdbx_strand_id
1 'polypeptide(L)'
;MGDPLSVAGSAVGIISLGIQVCQGLIQYADAIRGQRRDVDDGMDEVRSLLAVFKSLEQTITCIEIDNPENAKSLLEHLRQAEAKLQGLEEVLTEVGIPVNTSSSIKGKMKEMYRAVIYPMKKSKLEGARQNVQSILGVLTTALQTMDLDLGVSQSNALKALQASTTSSASELKAAIEVNSTQLESLQVLMYFVQMLYKLDRYEEEALGFALDTTQWLADASAPEMPDYAYDLQVKSSFT
;
A
#
# COMPACT_ATOMS: atom_id res chain seq x y z
N MET A 1 17.89 -19.23 -13.14
CA MET A 1 17.73 -18.78 -11.74
C MET A 1 19.00 -18.05 -11.39
N GLY A 2 19.00 -16.71 -11.43
CA GLY A 2 20.15 -15.91 -11.01
C GLY A 2 20.01 -15.63 -9.52
N ASP A 3 21.05 -15.90 -8.74
CA ASP A 3 21.01 -15.68 -7.29
C ASP A 3 20.81 -14.18 -6.97
N PRO A 4 20.04 -13.82 -5.94
CA PRO A 4 19.82 -12.43 -5.53
C PRO A 4 21.10 -11.67 -5.11
N LEU A 5 22.21 -12.38 -4.91
CA LEU A 5 23.51 -11.77 -4.66
C LEU A 5 24.27 -11.51 -5.97
N SER A 6 23.90 -12.18 -7.06
CA SER A 6 24.57 -12.05 -8.36
C SER A 6 24.20 -10.75 -9.05
N VAL A 7 22.94 -10.30 -8.96
CA VAL A 7 22.48 -9.06 -9.62
C VAL A 7 22.92 -7.83 -8.82
N ALA A 8 22.55 -7.69 -7.54
CA ALA A 8 23.08 -6.60 -6.70
C ALA A 8 24.60 -6.65 -6.61
N GLY A 9 25.23 -7.82 -6.45
CA GLY A 9 26.69 -7.91 -6.38
C GLY A 9 27.38 -7.40 -7.64
N SER A 10 26.86 -7.76 -8.83
CA SER A 10 27.38 -7.24 -10.09
C SER A 10 27.12 -5.73 -10.24
N ALA A 11 25.91 -5.28 -9.90
CA ALA A 11 25.55 -3.87 -9.98
C ALA A 11 26.42 -3.01 -9.04
N VAL A 12 26.61 -3.44 -7.79
CA VAL A 12 27.49 -2.78 -6.81
C VAL A 12 28.93 -2.73 -7.31
N GLY A 13 29.42 -3.78 -7.97
CA GLY A 13 30.74 -3.77 -8.60
C GLY A 13 30.90 -2.65 -9.64
N ILE A 14 29.93 -2.54 -10.55
CA ILE A 14 29.92 -1.50 -11.59
C ILE A 14 29.73 -0.11 -10.98
N ILE A 15 28.85 0.03 -10.00
CA ILE A 15 28.60 1.29 -9.28
C ILE A 15 29.87 1.76 -8.56
N SER A 16 30.58 0.85 -7.89
CA SER A 16 31.84 1.13 -7.20
C SER A 16 32.91 1.62 -8.19
N LEU A 17 33.05 0.96 -9.34
CA LEU A 17 33.93 1.43 -10.41
C LEU A 17 33.53 2.85 -10.87
N GLY A 18 32.24 3.09 -11.10
CA GLY A 18 31.71 4.39 -11.48
C GLY A 18 32.05 5.50 -10.47
N ILE A 19 31.93 5.22 -9.18
CA ILE A 19 32.30 6.14 -8.09
C ILE A 19 33.80 6.45 -8.15
N GLN A 20 34.65 5.44 -8.28
CA GLN A 20 36.11 5.61 -8.30
C GLN A 20 36.56 6.43 -9.52
N VAL A 21 36.04 6.12 -10.71
CA VAL A 21 36.32 6.87 -11.95
C VAL A 21 35.88 8.33 -11.81
N CYS A 22 34.67 8.60 -11.31
CA CYS A 22 34.18 9.97 -11.13
C CYS A 22 35.04 10.75 -10.12
N GLN A 23 35.47 10.12 -9.03
CA GLN A 23 36.39 10.74 -8.07
C GLN A 23 37.76 11.03 -8.68
N GLY A 24 38.30 10.12 -9.50
CA GLY A 24 39.54 10.33 -10.25
C GLY A 24 39.44 11.52 -11.22
N LEU A 25 38.32 11.66 -11.93
CA LEU A 25 38.05 12.79 -12.81
C LEU A 25 37.94 14.13 -12.05
N ILE A 26 37.32 14.15 -10.88
CA ILE A 26 37.26 15.35 -10.02
C ILE A 26 38.66 15.71 -9.52
N GLN A 27 39.45 14.73 -9.08
CA GLN A 27 40.83 14.96 -8.64
C GLN A 27 41.72 15.47 -9.78
N TYR A 28 41.55 14.92 -10.99
CA TYR A 28 42.20 15.42 -12.21
C TYR A 28 41.89 16.90 -12.41
N ALA A 29 40.60 17.24 -12.39
CA ALA A 29 40.14 18.60 -12.62
C ALA A 29 40.65 19.58 -11.57
N ASP A 30 40.60 19.22 -10.28
CA ASP A 30 41.11 20.04 -9.18
C ASP A 30 42.62 20.32 -9.31
N ALA A 31 43.39 19.34 -9.79
CA ALA A 31 44.82 19.51 -10.02
C ALA A 31 45.14 20.50 -11.16
N ILE A 32 44.29 20.58 -12.18
CA ILE A 32 44.46 21.51 -13.33
C ILE A 32 43.74 22.85 -13.16
N ARG A 33 42.75 22.95 -12.25
CA ARG A 33 41.91 24.15 -12.00
C ARG A 33 42.72 25.36 -11.54
N GLY A 34 43.93 25.14 -11.01
CA GLY A 34 44.89 26.22 -10.73
C GLY A 34 45.35 27.01 -11.97
N GLN A 35 45.00 26.59 -13.20
CA GLN A 35 45.55 27.15 -14.44
C GLN A 35 44.51 27.59 -15.50
N ARG A 36 43.23 27.18 -15.46
CA ARG A 36 42.17 27.67 -16.39
C ARG A 36 40.76 27.71 -15.78
N ARG A 37 39.99 28.73 -16.15
CA ARG A 37 38.58 28.96 -15.76
C ARG A 37 37.56 28.10 -16.54
N ASP A 38 37.94 27.49 -17.66
CA ASP A 38 37.02 26.74 -18.55
C ASP A 38 36.80 25.27 -18.13
N VAL A 39 37.24 24.87 -16.93
CA VAL A 39 37.13 23.50 -16.40
C VAL A 39 35.79 23.25 -15.70
N ASP A 40 34.97 24.30 -15.48
CA ASP A 40 33.76 24.20 -14.66
C ASP A 40 32.60 23.42 -15.31
N ASP A 41 32.30 23.62 -16.60
CA ASP A 41 31.08 23.03 -17.21
C ASP A 41 31.08 21.50 -17.27
N GLY A 42 32.24 20.87 -17.52
CA GLY A 42 32.34 19.40 -17.54
C GLY A 42 32.34 18.77 -16.15
N MET A 43 32.62 19.55 -15.10
CA MET A 43 32.68 19.06 -13.73
C MET A 43 31.30 18.89 -13.10
N ASP A 44 30.32 19.69 -13.50
CA ASP A 44 28.95 19.54 -13.01
C ASP A 44 28.35 18.21 -13.49
N GLU A 45 28.64 17.80 -14.72
CA GLU A 45 28.23 16.50 -15.28
C GLU A 45 28.86 15.32 -14.50
N VAL A 46 30.16 15.39 -14.21
CA VAL A 46 30.85 14.35 -13.42
C VAL A 46 30.32 14.28 -11.99
N ARG A 47 30.04 15.42 -11.35
CA ARG A 47 29.44 15.46 -10.00
C ARG A 47 28.03 14.90 -9.98
N SER A 48 27.24 15.19 -11.02
CA SER A 48 25.90 14.61 -11.19
C SER A 48 25.98 13.09 -11.32
N LEU A 49 26.90 12.58 -12.15
CA LEU A 49 27.08 11.14 -12.32
C LEU A 49 27.52 10.45 -11.02
N LEU A 50 28.41 11.08 -10.27
CA LEU A 50 28.80 10.59 -8.94
C LEU A 50 27.62 10.53 -7.97
N ALA A 51 26.74 11.54 -7.99
CA ALA A 51 25.54 11.55 -7.15
C ALA A 51 24.58 10.41 -7.52
N VAL A 52 24.38 10.17 -8.82
CA VAL A 52 23.58 9.04 -9.32
C VAL A 52 24.15 7.72 -8.82
N PHE A 53 25.45 7.47 -8.99
CA PHE A 53 26.07 6.22 -8.52
C PHE A 53 25.94 6.02 -7.01
N LYS A 54 26.14 7.07 -6.21
CA LYS A 54 25.94 6.99 -4.74
C LYS A 54 24.50 6.70 -4.35
N SER A 55 23.53 7.30 -5.06
CA SER A 55 22.13 7.00 -4.83
C SER A 55 21.84 5.53 -5.14
N LEU A 56 22.34 5.04 -6.28
CA LEU A 56 22.18 3.64 -6.69
C LEU A 56 22.82 2.67 -5.71
N GLU A 57 24.01 2.97 -5.18
CA GLU A 57 24.68 2.16 -4.16
C GLU A 57 23.80 1.94 -2.92
N GLN A 58 23.03 2.96 -2.52
CA GLN A 58 22.14 2.89 -1.35
C GLN A 58 20.82 2.16 -1.66
N THR A 59 20.32 2.24 -2.89
CA THR A 59 18.98 1.76 -3.24
C THR A 59 18.95 0.40 -3.94
N ILE A 60 20.05 -0.04 -4.55
CA ILE A 60 20.08 -1.24 -5.42
C ILE A 60 19.60 -2.51 -4.70
N THR A 61 19.95 -2.69 -3.42
CA THR A 61 19.52 -3.84 -2.63
C THR A 61 18.02 -3.81 -2.34
N CYS A 62 17.45 -2.63 -2.06
CA CYS A 62 16.00 -2.48 -1.89
C CYS A 62 15.25 -2.75 -3.19
N ILE A 63 15.74 -2.21 -4.31
CA ILE A 63 15.14 -2.42 -5.64
C ILE A 63 15.09 -3.91 -5.99
N GLU A 64 16.14 -4.68 -5.69
CA GLU A 64 16.16 -6.12 -5.97
C GLU A 64 15.17 -6.91 -5.10
N ILE A 65 14.98 -6.52 -3.84
CA ILE A 65 14.01 -7.15 -2.94
C ILE A 65 12.58 -6.85 -3.40
N ASP A 66 12.30 -5.59 -3.74
CA ASP A 66 10.95 -5.13 -4.06
C ASP A 66 10.53 -5.47 -5.50
N ASN A 67 11.45 -5.38 -6.46
CA ASN A 67 11.22 -5.65 -7.87
C ASN A 67 12.47 -6.19 -8.59
N PRO A 68 12.67 -7.52 -8.61
CA PRO A 68 13.87 -8.14 -9.19
C PRO A 68 13.98 -7.96 -10.72
N GLU A 69 12.87 -7.75 -11.44
CA GLU A 69 12.92 -7.47 -12.89
C GLU A 69 13.47 -6.07 -13.16
N ASN A 70 13.07 -5.08 -12.35
CA ASN A 70 13.62 -3.73 -12.43
C ASN A 70 15.10 -3.72 -12.06
N ALA A 71 15.53 -4.51 -11.06
CA ALA A 71 16.95 -4.67 -10.74
C ALA A 71 17.76 -5.28 -11.90
N LYS A 72 17.23 -6.27 -12.61
CA LYS A 72 17.88 -6.84 -13.81
C LYS A 72 17.98 -5.84 -14.95
N SER A 73 16.90 -5.10 -15.21
CA SER A 73 16.91 -4.06 -16.24
C SER A 73 17.94 -2.97 -15.91
N LEU A 74 17.99 -2.51 -14.66
CA LEU A 74 18.99 -1.56 -14.20
C LEU A 74 20.42 -2.11 -14.34
N LEU A 75 20.65 -3.39 -14.02
CA LEU A 75 21.95 -4.04 -14.23
C LEU A 75 22.36 -4.04 -15.71
N GLU A 76 21.43 -4.26 -16.65
CA GLU A 76 21.72 -4.20 -18.07
C GLU A 76 22.17 -2.81 -18.51
N HIS A 77 21.50 -1.76 -18.02
CA HIS A 77 21.90 -0.37 -18.26
C HIS A 77 23.26 -0.05 -17.60
N LEU A 78 23.53 -0.57 -16.40
CA LEU A 78 24.84 -0.46 -15.75
C LEU A 78 25.94 -1.15 -16.55
N ARG A 79 25.69 -2.32 -17.14
CA ARG A 79 26.66 -3.00 -18.02
C ARG A 79 26.95 -2.21 -19.29
N GLN A 80 25.95 -1.54 -19.85
CA GLN A 80 26.18 -0.63 -20.99
C GLN A 80 27.05 0.58 -20.59
N ALA A 81 26.95 1.03 -19.34
CA ALA A 81 27.82 2.07 -18.79
C ALA A 81 29.24 1.56 -18.46
N GLU A 82 29.38 0.28 -18.06
CA GLU A 82 30.64 -0.34 -17.63
C GLU A 82 31.76 -0.19 -18.68
N ALA A 83 31.47 -0.49 -19.96
CA ALA A 83 32.48 -0.37 -21.03
C ALA A 83 33.00 1.08 -21.18
N LYS A 84 32.13 2.08 -20.96
CA LYS A 84 32.50 3.51 -21.00
C LYS A 84 33.26 3.92 -19.75
N LEU A 85 32.93 3.35 -18.59
CA LEU A 85 33.66 3.55 -17.33
C LEU A 85 35.07 2.98 -17.41
N GLN A 86 35.25 1.77 -17.95
CA GLN A 86 36.56 1.17 -18.18
C GLN A 86 37.43 2.02 -19.12
N GLY A 87 36.85 2.53 -20.21
CA GLY A 87 37.57 3.46 -21.09
C GLY A 87 37.97 4.77 -20.39
N LEU A 88 37.17 5.27 -19.46
CA LEU A 88 37.52 6.43 -18.64
C LEU A 88 38.61 6.11 -17.61
N GLU A 89 38.58 4.91 -17.02
CA GLU A 89 39.61 4.40 -16.10
C GLU A 89 40.97 4.26 -16.80
N GLU A 90 41.01 3.70 -18.00
CA GLU A 90 42.21 3.61 -18.82
C GLU A 90 42.80 5.00 -19.11
N VAL A 91 41.96 5.97 -19.46
CA VAL A 91 42.40 7.35 -19.66
C VAL A 91 42.98 7.95 -18.38
N LEU A 92 42.38 7.70 -17.21
CA LEU A 92 42.90 8.18 -15.93
C LEU A 92 44.25 7.53 -15.56
N THR A 93 44.38 6.23 -15.80
CA THR A 93 45.63 5.49 -15.51
C THR A 93 46.76 5.87 -16.47
N GLU A 94 46.49 6.07 -17.76
CA GLU A 94 47.46 6.60 -18.74
C GLU A 94 48.02 7.98 -18.33
N VAL A 95 47.20 8.78 -17.65
CA VAL A 95 47.53 10.14 -17.21
C VAL A 95 48.27 10.14 -15.86
N GLY A 96 48.46 8.96 -15.27
CA GLY A 96 49.16 8.78 -13.99
C GLY A 96 48.31 9.13 -12.79
N ILE A 97 46.98 9.02 -12.90
CA ILE A 97 46.04 9.17 -11.79
C ILE A 97 45.63 7.78 -11.35
N PRO A 98 46.11 7.30 -10.20
CA PRO A 98 45.62 6.05 -9.65
C PRO A 98 44.17 6.27 -9.24
N VAL A 99 43.27 5.46 -9.79
CA VAL A 99 41.84 5.41 -9.44
C VAL A 99 41.62 4.97 -7.98
N ASN A 100 42.70 4.55 -7.29
CA ASN A 100 42.66 3.84 -6.01
C ASN A 100 43.24 4.65 -4.83
N THR A 101 43.69 5.89 -5.03
CA THR A 101 44.39 6.63 -3.96
C THR A 101 43.46 7.51 -3.13
N SER A 102 43.12 7.02 -1.95
CA SER A 102 42.53 7.84 -0.90
C SER A 102 43.51 8.93 -0.45
N SER A 103 43.13 10.19 -0.70
CA SER A 103 43.47 11.44 -0.01
C SER A 103 44.93 11.88 0.31
N SER A 104 45.99 11.06 0.18
CA SER A 104 47.28 11.38 0.81
C SER A 104 48.38 11.97 -0.10
N ILE A 105 48.19 12.03 -1.43
CA ILE A 105 49.30 12.39 -2.37
C ILE A 105 49.08 13.75 -3.06
N LYS A 106 48.37 14.70 -2.42
CA LYS A 106 48.19 16.06 -2.98
C LYS A 106 49.50 16.84 -3.17
N GLY A 107 50.55 16.51 -2.41
CA GLY A 107 51.82 17.26 -2.42
C GLY A 107 52.83 16.85 -3.50
N LYS A 108 53.00 15.55 -3.76
CA LYS A 108 54.05 15.03 -4.67
C LYS A 108 53.56 14.80 -6.11
N MET A 109 52.24 14.72 -6.35
CA MET A 109 51.70 14.57 -7.70
C MET A 109 51.80 15.84 -8.55
N LYS A 110 51.79 17.03 -7.95
CA LYS A 110 51.71 18.32 -8.69
C LYS A 110 52.88 18.57 -9.66
N GLU A 111 54.08 18.11 -9.32
CA GLU A 111 55.28 18.28 -10.15
C GLU A 111 55.39 17.23 -11.26
N MET A 112 55.04 15.97 -10.97
CA MET A 112 54.93 14.90 -11.98
C MET A 112 53.77 15.20 -12.96
N TYR A 113 52.69 15.79 -12.46
CA TYR A 113 51.52 16.27 -13.22
C TYR A 113 51.91 17.33 -14.26
N ARG A 114 52.73 18.33 -13.89
CA ARG A 114 53.10 19.42 -14.80
C ARG A 114 53.85 18.97 -16.05
N ALA A 115 54.64 17.90 -15.94
CA ALA A 115 55.49 17.42 -17.03
C ALA A 115 54.77 16.42 -17.97
N VAL A 116 53.80 15.65 -17.47
CA VAL A 116 53.16 14.55 -18.22
C VAL A 116 51.71 14.85 -18.65
N ILE A 117 51.01 15.77 -17.98
CA ILE A 117 49.54 15.93 -18.12
C ILE A 117 49.12 17.05 -19.06
N TYR A 118 49.98 18.04 -19.29
CA TYR A 118 49.68 19.14 -20.21
C TYR A 118 49.37 18.70 -21.67
N PRO A 119 49.79 17.52 -22.18
CA PRO A 119 49.40 17.05 -23.50
C PRO A 119 48.22 16.06 -23.51
N MET A 120 47.36 15.99 -22.48
CA MET A 120 46.01 15.46 -22.69
C MET A 120 45.33 16.35 -23.73
N LYS A 121 45.46 15.96 -25.01
CA LYS A 121 44.86 16.64 -26.15
C LYS A 121 43.39 16.89 -25.80
N LYS A 122 42.90 18.11 -26.04
CA LYS A 122 41.50 18.52 -25.87
C LYS A 122 40.49 17.44 -26.31
N SER A 123 40.81 16.70 -27.38
CA SER A 123 40.07 15.54 -27.88
C SER A 123 39.86 14.39 -26.86
N LYS A 124 40.84 14.03 -26.03
CA LYS A 124 40.68 13.00 -24.97
C LYS A 124 39.74 13.49 -23.86
N LEU A 125 39.81 14.79 -23.52
CA LEU A 125 38.94 15.39 -22.51
C LEU A 125 37.48 15.51 -23.01
N GLU A 126 37.31 15.88 -24.28
CA GLU A 126 36.00 15.90 -24.95
C GLU A 126 35.40 14.49 -25.05
N GLY A 127 36.21 13.47 -25.38
CA GLY A 127 35.77 12.07 -25.36
C GLY A 127 35.35 11.60 -23.97
N ALA A 128 36.11 11.97 -22.93
CA ALA A 128 35.74 11.65 -21.55
C ALA A 128 34.42 12.31 -21.14
N ARG A 129 34.22 13.59 -21.49
CA ARG A 129 32.97 14.31 -21.25
C ARG A 129 31.79 13.63 -21.98
N GLN A 130 31.98 13.27 -23.24
CA GLN A 130 30.94 12.60 -24.02
C GLN A 130 30.57 11.23 -23.44
N ASN A 131 31.54 10.49 -22.91
CA ASN A 131 31.29 9.24 -22.18
C ASN A 131 30.47 9.48 -20.90
N VAL A 132 30.83 10.48 -20.10
CA VAL A 132 30.09 10.84 -18.87
C VAL A 132 28.65 11.23 -19.18
N GLN A 133 28.43 12.11 -20.17
CA GLN A 133 27.08 12.49 -20.61
C GLN A 133 26.28 11.29 -21.12
N SER A 134 26.92 10.39 -21.86
CA SER A 134 26.27 9.19 -22.37
C SER A 134 25.87 8.22 -21.25
N ILE A 135 26.74 8.03 -20.24
CA ILE A 135 26.41 7.22 -19.06
C ILE A 135 25.24 7.85 -18.30
N LEU A 136 25.29 9.16 -18.04
CA LEU A 136 24.18 9.89 -17.41
C LEU A 136 22.87 9.71 -18.16
N GLY A 137 22.89 9.81 -19.49
CA GLY A 137 21.70 9.63 -20.33
C GLY A 137 21.12 8.22 -20.21
N VAL A 138 21.97 7.18 -20.30
CA VAL A 138 21.54 5.78 -20.17
C VAL A 138 20.94 5.52 -18.78
N LEU A 139 21.63 5.95 -17.71
CA LEU A 139 21.16 5.71 -16.34
C LEU A 139 19.90 6.51 -16.00
N THR A 140 19.79 7.75 -16.46
CA THR A 140 18.59 8.57 -16.23
C THR A 140 17.37 7.98 -16.94
N THR A 141 17.55 7.51 -18.19
CA THR A 141 16.48 6.86 -18.94
C THR A 141 16.03 5.56 -18.27
N ALA A 142 16.98 4.77 -17.76
CA ALA A 142 16.69 3.56 -17.00
C ALA A 142 15.84 3.87 -15.77
N LEU A 143 16.26 4.85 -14.96
CA LEU A 143 15.54 5.24 -13.75
C LEU A 143 14.14 5.79 -14.04
N GLN A 144 13.99 6.62 -15.07
CA GLN A 144 12.66 7.11 -15.50
C GLN A 144 11.73 5.97 -15.94
N THR A 145 12.27 4.96 -16.62
CA THR A 145 11.49 3.79 -17.04
C THR A 145 11.04 2.96 -15.83
N MET A 146 11.92 2.79 -14.84
CA MET A 146 11.59 2.10 -13.59
C MET A 146 10.52 2.85 -12.78
N ASP A 147 10.60 4.18 -12.69
CA ASP A 147 9.59 5.01 -12.02
C ASP A 147 8.22 4.86 -12.69
N LEU A 148 8.17 4.83 -14.03
CA LEU A 148 6.94 4.60 -14.78
C LEU A 148 6.34 3.22 -14.51
N ASP A 149 7.17 2.17 -14.53
CA ASP A 149 6.74 0.80 -14.23
C ASP A 149 6.17 0.67 -12.81
N LEU A 150 6.87 1.25 -11.83
CA LEU A 150 6.41 1.31 -10.45
C LEU A 150 5.06 2.03 -10.33
N GLY A 151 4.90 3.17 -11.03
CA GLY A 151 3.64 3.92 -11.06
C GLY A 151 2.47 3.11 -11.67
N VAL A 152 2.72 2.38 -12.75
CA VAL A 152 1.72 1.49 -13.37
C VAL A 152 1.33 0.36 -12.43
N SER A 153 2.31 -0.28 -11.77
CA SER A 153 2.07 -1.35 -10.80
C SER A 153 1.22 -0.88 -9.61
N GLN A 154 1.56 0.27 -9.01
CA GLN A 154 0.77 0.86 -7.93
C GLN A 154 -0.67 1.20 -8.37
N SER A 155 -0.84 1.76 -9.58
CA SER A 155 -2.15 2.07 -10.14
C SER A 155 -3.01 0.81 -10.29
N ASN A 156 -2.43 -0.30 -10.75
CA ASN A 156 -3.13 -1.57 -10.89
C ASN A 156 -3.52 -2.16 -9.52
N ALA A 157 -2.63 -2.08 -8.53
CA ALA A 157 -2.93 -2.51 -7.16
C ALA A 157 -4.09 -1.70 -6.55
N LEU A 158 -4.11 -0.37 -6.76
CA LEU A 158 -5.21 0.49 -6.32
C LEU A 158 -6.53 0.14 -7.00
N LYS A 159 -6.52 -0.14 -8.31
CA LYS A 159 -7.73 -0.60 -9.03
C LYS A 159 -8.26 -1.93 -8.50
N ALA A 160 -7.38 -2.88 -8.19
CA ALA A 160 -7.76 -4.16 -7.61
C ALA A 160 -8.37 -3.98 -6.21
N LEU A 161 -7.76 -3.13 -5.38
CA LEU A 161 -8.28 -2.77 -4.06
C LEU A 161 -9.66 -2.10 -4.15
N GLN A 162 -9.82 -1.17 -5.09
CA GLN A 162 -11.10 -0.51 -5.36
C GLN A 162 -12.17 -1.53 -5.75
N ALA A 163 -11.87 -2.45 -6.67
CA ALA A 163 -12.80 -3.49 -7.09
C ALA A 163 -13.23 -4.39 -5.91
N SER A 164 -12.28 -4.84 -5.09
CA SER A 164 -12.58 -5.62 -3.88
C SER A 164 -13.44 -4.84 -2.89
N THR A 165 -13.11 -3.57 -2.63
CA THR A 165 -13.88 -2.69 -1.74
C THR A 165 -15.32 -2.50 -2.23
N THR A 166 -15.51 -2.31 -3.54
CA THR A 166 -16.86 -2.21 -4.13
C THR A 166 -17.66 -3.50 -4.03
N SER A 167 -17.01 -4.66 -4.17
CA SER A 167 -17.66 -5.96 -3.97
C SER A 167 -18.15 -6.10 -2.54
N SER A 168 -17.27 -5.89 -1.56
CA SER A 168 -17.64 -5.98 -0.15
C SER A 168 -18.72 -4.97 0.25
N ALA A 169 -18.68 -3.75 -0.30
CA ALA A 169 -19.75 -2.77 -0.08
C ALA A 169 -21.11 -3.25 -0.65
N SER A 170 -21.10 -3.91 -1.81
CA SER A 170 -22.32 -4.47 -2.41
C SER A 170 -22.88 -5.65 -1.62
N GLU A 171 -22.00 -6.54 -1.13
CA GLU A 171 -22.37 -7.66 -0.26
C GLU A 171 -22.96 -7.17 1.06
N LEU A 172 -22.34 -6.16 1.67
CA LEU A 172 -22.84 -5.55 2.90
C LEU A 172 -24.21 -4.91 2.67
N LYS A 173 -24.39 -4.20 1.55
CA LYS A 173 -25.69 -3.61 1.19
C LYS A 173 -26.78 -4.68 1.04
N ALA A 174 -26.48 -5.78 0.35
CA ALA A 174 -27.41 -6.90 0.18
C ALA A 174 -27.77 -7.53 1.53
N ALA A 175 -26.79 -7.71 2.42
CA ALA A 175 -27.03 -8.24 3.77
C ALA A 175 -27.93 -7.31 4.61
N ILE A 176 -27.74 -6.00 4.51
CA ILE A 176 -28.60 -5.01 5.18
C ILE A 176 -30.04 -5.11 4.65
N GLU A 177 -30.23 -5.23 3.33
CA GLU A 177 -31.55 -5.35 2.70
C GLU A 177 -32.27 -6.65 3.09
N VAL A 178 -31.54 -7.76 3.15
CA VAL A 178 -32.09 -9.02 3.67
C VAL A 178 -32.48 -8.88 5.14
N ASN A 179 -31.65 -8.27 5.97
CA ASN A 179 -31.98 -8.08 7.39
C ASN A 179 -33.16 -7.14 7.59
N SER A 180 -33.31 -6.08 6.78
CA SER A 180 -34.45 -5.18 6.87
C SER A 180 -35.77 -5.88 6.52
N THR A 181 -35.78 -6.69 5.45
CA THR A 181 -36.98 -7.47 5.09
C THR A 181 -37.34 -8.52 6.16
N GLN A 182 -36.35 -9.14 6.79
CA GLN A 182 -36.59 -10.04 7.92
C GLN A 182 -37.23 -9.31 9.10
N LEU A 183 -36.74 -8.12 9.46
CA LEU A 183 -37.33 -7.31 10.53
C LEU A 183 -38.80 -6.95 10.25
N GLU A 184 -39.13 -6.57 9.02
CA GLU A 184 -40.52 -6.32 8.62
C GLU A 184 -41.39 -7.58 8.76
N SER A 185 -40.89 -8.74 8.33
CA SER A 185 -41.63 -10.01 8.45
C SER A 185 -41.90 -10.40 9.91
N LEU A 186 -40.93 -10.16 10.80
CA LEU A 186 -41.07 -10.42 12.24
C LEU A 186 -42.10 -9.49 12.88
N GLN A 187 -42.17 -8.23 12.46
CA GLN A 187 -43.20 -7.30 12.92
C GLN A 187 -44.60 -7.77 12.52
N VAL A 188 -44.79 -8.22 11.28
CA VAL A 188 -46.08 -8.76 10.81
C VAL A 188 -46.47 -10.00 11.62
N LEU A 189 -45.52 -10.91 11.88
CA LEU A 189 -45.76 -12.10 12.67
C LEU A 189 -46.16 -11.76 14.11
N MET A 190 -45.51 -10.75 14.71
CA MET A 190 -45.88 -10.24 16.04
C MET A 190 -47.32 -9.72 16.07
N TYR A 191 -47.74 -8.94 15.07
CA TYR A 191 -49.13 -8.48 14.96
C TYR A 191 -50.12 -9.65 14.85
N PHE A 192 -49.77 -10.69 14.08
CA PHE A 192 -50.62 -11.86 13.93
C PHE A 192 -50.76 -12.65 15.23
N VAL A 193 -49.66 -12.89 15.94
CA VAL A 193 -49.68 -13.55 17.27
C VAL A 193 -50.55 -12.74 18.25
N GLN A 194 -50.41 -11.41 18.26
CA GLN A 194 -51.21 -10.55 19.12
C GLN A 194 -52.70 -10.58 18.75
N MET A 195 -53.03 -10.70 17.47
CA MET A 195 -54.41 -10.87 17.00
C MET A 195 -55.00 -12.21 17.46
N LEU A 196 -54.27 -13.31 17.29
CA LEU A 196 -54.70 -14.63 17.74
C LEU A 196 -54.95 -14.65 19.25
N TYR A 197 -54.07 -14.04 20.04
CA TYR A 197 -54.24 -13.92 21.49
C TYR A 197 -55.51 -13.12 21.87
N LYS A 198 -55.84 -12.07 21.11
CA LYS A 198 -57.10 -11.34 21.34
C LYS A 198 -58.33 -12.17 20.98
N LEU A 199 -58.28 -12.93 19.89
CA LEU A 199 -59.39 -13.81 19.48
C LEU A 199 -59.68 -14.89 20.51
N ASP A 200 -58.63 -15.54 21.01
CA ASP A 200 -58.72 -16.54 22.08
C ASP A 200 -59.37 -15.97 23.34
N ARG A 201 -58.97 -14.75 23.76
CA ARG A 201 -59.62 -14.04 24.86
C ARG A 201 -61.09 -13.70 24.60
N TYR A 202 -61.45 -13.27 23.39
CA TYR A 202 -62.85 -13.00 23.05
C TYR A 202 -63.69 -14.28 23.11
N GLU A 203 -63.13 -15.43 22.72
CA GLU A 203 -63.80 -16.72 22.83
C GLU A 203 -64.04 -17.10 24.30
N GLU A 204 -63.04 -16.92 25.18
CA GLU A 204 -63.23 -17.13 26.63
C GLU A 204 -64.26 -16.17 27.25
N GLU A 205 -64.23 -14.88 26.91
CA GLU A 205 -65.19 -13.88 27.41
C GLU A 205 -66.62 -14.17 26.93
N ALA A 206 -66.80 -14.59 25.68
CA ALA A 206 -68.09 -14.98 25.13
C ALA A 206 -68.65 -16.24 25.78
N LEU A 207 -67.79 -17.24 26.05
CA LEU A 207 -68.16 -18.45 26.78
C LEU A 207 -68.53 -18.13 28.24
N GLY A 208 -67.79 -17.25 28.90
CA GLY A 208 -68.11 -16.78 30.25
C GLY A 208 -69.45 -16.06 30.32
N PHE A 209 -69.73 -15.15 29.38
CA PHE A 209 -71.03 -14.46 29.30
C PHE A 209 -72.19 -15.43 29.08
N ALA A 210 -72.01 -16.41 28.18
CA ALA A 210 -73.02 -17.44 27.93
C ALA A 210 -73.29 -18.27 29.20
N LEU A 211 -72.25 -18.63 29.96
CA LEU A 211 -72.38 -19.36 31.22
C LEU A 211 -73.15 -18.53 32.27
N ASP A 212 -72.81 -17.27 32.45
CA ASP A 212 -73.51 -16.35 33.37
C ASP A 212 -74.97 -16.16 32.98
N THR A 213 -75.29 -16.07 31.69
CA THR A 213 -76.69 -15.97 31.24
C THR A 213 -77.46 -17.26 31.55
N THR A 214 -76.84 -18.43 31.38
CA THR A 214 -77.47 -19.70 31.75
C THR A 214 -77.67 -19.83 33.25
N GLN A 215 -76.72 -19.37 34.07
CA GLN A 215 -76.83 -19.39 35.53
C GLN A 215 -77.93 -18.45 36.02
N TRP A 216 -78.00 -17.22 35.48
CA TRP A 216 -79.07 -16.27 35.79
C TRP A 216 -80.46 -16.81 35.43
N LEU A 217 -80.61 -17.45 34.27
CA LEU A 217 -81.88 -18.08 33.87
C LEU A 217 -82.26 -19.25 34.80
N ALA A 218 -81.29 -20.01 35.29
CA ALA A 218 -81.53 -21.08 36.25
C ALA A 218 -81.99 -20.53 37.61
N ASP A 219 -81.34 -19.48 38.12
CA ASP A 219 -81.67 -18.85 39.40
C ASP A 219 -83.02 -18.12 39.36
N ALA A 220 -83.36 -17.46 38.24
CA ALA A 220 -84.66 -16.81 38.04
C ALA A 220 -85.84 -17.80 37.97
N SER A 221 -85.58 -19.10 37.75
CA SER A 221 -86.59 -20.15 37.68
C SER A 221 -86.81 -20.89 39.02
N ALA A 222 -86.09 -20.52 40.09
CA ALA A 222 -86.26 -21.12 41.41
C ALA A 222 -87.28 -20.33 42.27
N PRO A 223 -88.38 -20.95 42.77
CA PRO A 223 -89.35 -20.25 43.60
C PRO A 223 -88.86 -20.10 45.04
N GLU A 224 -88.80 -18.88 45.57
CA GLU A 224 -88.60 -18.63 47.00
C GLU A 224 -89.85 -19.04 47.80
N MET A 225 -89.72 -20.03 48.71
CA MET A 225 -90.70 -20.29 49.77
C MET A 225 -90.09 -19.91 51.12
N PRO A 226 -90.72 -19.01 51.91
CA PRO A 226 -90.33 -18.80 53.29
C PRO A 226 -91.04 -19.82 54.20
N ASP A 227 -90.24 -20.55 54.97
CA ASP A 227 -90.65 -21.51 55.99
C ASP A 227 -90.98 -20.78 57.30
N TYR A 228 -92.20 -20.96 57.82
CA TYR A 228 -92.59 -20.57 59.17
C TYR A 228 -93.46 -21.67 59.79
N ALA A 229 -92.85 -22.43 60.69
CA ALA A 229 -93.52 -23.31 61.65
C ALA A 229 -93.60 -22.65 63.05
N TYR A 230 -94.51 -23.16 63.89
CA TYR A 230 -94.84 -22.86 65.31
C TYR A 230 -95.99 -21.86 65.55
N ASP A 231 -96.98 -22.07 66.43
CA ASP A 231 -97.37 -23.18 67.33
C ASP A 231 -98.75 -22.88 67.98
N LEU A 232 -99.36 -23.93 68.57
CA LEU A 232 -100.27 -23.95 69.74
C LEU A 232 -101.72 -23.36 69.71
N GLN A 233 -102.66 -24.32 69.69
CA GLN A 233 -103.69 -24.62 70.70
C GLN A 233 -104.95 -23.76 70.96
N VAL A 234 -106.08 -24.44 70.75
CA VAL A 234 -107.31 -24.64 71.60
C VAL A 234 -108.17 -23.44 72.03
N LYS A 235 -109.43 -23.40 71.51
CA LYS A 235 -110.74 -23.44 72.24
C LYS A 235 -111.89 -23.11 71.27
N SER A 236 -112.78 -24.06 70.98
CA SER A 236 -114.10 -24.29 71.61
C SER A 236 -115.27 -23.45 71.06
N SER A 237 -116.21 -24.19 70.44
CA SER A 237 -117.68 -24.07 70.56
C SER A 237 -118.49 -23.08 69.70
N PHE A 238 -119.70 -23.57 69.37
CA PHE A 238 -120.91 -22.96 68.77
C PHE A 238 -120.91 -22.85 67.23
N THR A 239 -121.84 -23.45 66.47
CA THR A 239 -123.15 -24.10 66.76
C THR A 239 -123.44 -25.12 65.68
#